data_AF-A0A9D0ZSH5-F1
#
_entry.id   AF-A0A9D0ZSH5-F1
#
_cell.length_a   1.000
_cell.length_b   1.000
_cell.length_c   1.000
_cell.angle_alpha   90.00
_cell.angle_beta   90.00
_cell.angle_gamma   90.00
#
_symmetry.space_group_name_H-M   'P 1'
#
loop_
_entity.id
_entity.type
_entity.pdbx_description
1 polymer ?
#
loop_
_entity_poly.entity_id
_entity_poly.type
_entity_poly.pdbx_seq_one_letter_code
_entity_poly.pdbx_strand_id
1 'polypeptide(L)' 'MAKKATNTKPLFGNRRSHALNATRHAFKANLQTVNIGGRRYRVSARELRTLKKVLG' A
#
# COMPACT_ATOMS: atom_id res chain seq x y z
N MET A 1 10.39 13.18 -7.27
CA MET A 1 9.85 11.95 -6.65
C MET A 1 8.35 11.83 -6.97
N ALA A 2 7.82 10.61 -7.11
CA ALA A 2 6.40 10.41 -7.43
C ALA A 2 5.49 10.79 -6.24
N LYS A 3 4.42 11.55 -6.49
CA LYS A 3 3.49 12.02 -5.45
C LYS A 3 2.71 10.83 -4.89
N LYS A 4 2.62 10.69 -3.55
CA LYS A 4 1.74 9.70 -2.92
C LYS A 4 0.29 10.16 -3.13
N ALA A 5 -0.47 9.36 -3.88
CA ALA A 5 -1.88 9.62 -4.14
C ALA A 5 -2.79 8.90 -3.12
N THR A 6 -2.33 7.76 -2.58
CA THR A 6 -3.05 6.94 -1.61
C THR A 6 -3.18 7.58 -0.22
N ASN A 7 -4.41 7.61 0.32
CA ASN A 7 -4.66 8.00 1.71
C ASN A 7 -4.46 6.85 2.73
N THR A 8 -4.32 5.60 2.27
CA THR A 8 -4.01 4.46 3.14
C THR A 8 -2.74 4.71 3.95
N LYS A 9 -2.88 4.58 5.27
CA LYS A 9 -1.80 4.68 6.25
C LYS A 9 -1.33 3.27 6.62
N PRO A 10 -0.06 3.10 7.01
CA PRO A 10 0.40 1.83 7.58
C PRO A 10 -0.37 1.54 8.87
N LEU A 11 -0.78 0.29 9.04
CA LEU A 11 -1.39 -0.19 10.27
C LEU A 11 -0.29 -0.76 11.19
N PHE A 12 -0.58 -0.85 12.48
CA PHE A 12 0.32 -1.44 13.46
C PHE A 12 -0.37 -2.58 14.20
N GLY A 13 0.41 -3.59 14.58
CA GLY A 13 -0.05 -4.69 15.42
C GLY A 13 1.12 -5.51 15.93
N ASN A 14 0.84 -6.69 16.47
CA ASN A 14 1.86 -7.56 17.06
C ASN A 14 2.03 -8.83 16.24
N ARG A 15 3.28 -9.23 15.99
CA ARG A 15 3.63 -10.58 15.58
C ARG A 15 3.71 -11.49 16.80
N ARG A 16 3.46 -12.77 16.57
CA ARG A 16 3.52 -13.83 17.58
C ARG A 16 4.56 -14.85 17.17
N SER A 17 5.42 -15.27 18.10
CA SER A 17 6.32 -16.40 17.90
C SER A 17 5.57 -17.74 18.09
N HIS A 18 6.26 -18.87 17.92
CA HIS A 18 5.72 -20.19 18.26
C HIS A 18 5.32 -20.31 19.74
N ALA A 19 6.00 -19.59 20.63
CA ALA A 19 5.64 -19.45 22.05
C ALA A 19 4.71 -18.24 22.33
N LEU A 20 4.11 -17.64 21.29
CA LEU A 20 3.20 -16.49 21.34
C LEU A 20 3.79 -15.16 21.87
N ASN A 21 5.12 -15.02 21.93
CA ASN A 21 5.78 -13.79 22.35
C ASN A 21 5.39 -12.63 21.41
N ALA A 22 4.96 -11.50 21.99
CA ALA A 22 4.49 -10.34 21.25
C ALA A 22 5.67 -9.46 20.80
N THR A 23 5.77 -9.17 19.50
CA THR A 23 6.69 -8.14 18.98
C THR A 23 5.94 -7.15 18.11
N ARG A 24 6.22 -5.84 18.25
CA ARG A 24 5.52 -4.79 17.49
C ARG A 24 5.90 -4.85 16.00
N HIS A 25 4.93 -4.71 15.12
CA HIS A 25 5.10 -4.73 13.67
C HIS A 25 4.21 -3.70 12.96
N ALA A 26 4.71 -3.14 11.86
CA ALA A 26 3.98 -2.24 10.97
C ALA A 26 3.56 -2.96 9.68
N PHE A 27 2.26 -3.04 9.42
CA PHE A 27 1.69 -3.51 8.16
C PHE A 27 1.68 -2.38 7.14
N LYS A 28 2.75 -2.31 6.34
CA LYS A 28 2.89 -1.31 5.28
C LYS A 28 2.04 -1.67 4.07
N ALA A 29 1.32 -0.69 3.53
CA ALA A 29 0.59 -0.86 2.27
C ALA A 29 1.57 -1.08 1.11
N ASN A 30 1.23 -1.98 0.17
CA ASN A 30 2.01 -2.20 -1.04
C ASN A 30 1.80 -1.02 -2.01
N LEU A 31 2.76 -0.09 -2.00
CA LEU A 31 2.75 1.10 -2.86
C LEU A 31 3.47 0.83 -4.17
N GLN A 32 2.77 1.00 -5.29
CA GLN A 32 3.30 0.87 -6.64
C GLN A 32 3.38 2.24 -7.30
N THR A 33 4.44 2.48 -8.08
CA THR A 33 4.57 3.72 -8.86
C THR A 33 3.99 3.50 -10.24
N VAL A 34 2.99 4.29 -10.62
CA VAL A 34 2.28 4.19 -11.89
C VAL A 34 2.28 5.53 -12.62
N ASN A 35 2.23 5.47 -13.95
CA ASN A 35 2.07 6.65 -14.80
C ASN A 35 0.60 6.80 -15.17
N ILE A 36 -0.01 7.93 -14.80
CA ILE A 36 -1.39 8.26 -15.16
C ILE A 36 -1.35 9.63 -15.83
N GLY A 37 -1.72 9.69 -17.12
CA GLY A 37 -1.76 10.94 -17.88
C GLY A 37 -0.43 11.70 -17.93
N GLY A 38 0.69 10.98 -18.05
CA GLY A 38 2.04 11.57 -18.13
C GLY A 38 2.67 11.95 -16.78
N ARG A 39 1.99 11.73 -15.65
CA ARG A 39 2.50 12.01 -14.30
C ARG A 39 2.67 10.73 -13.48
N ARG A 40 3.74 10.69 -12.68
CA ARG A 40 4.08 9.56 -11.80
C ARG A 40 3.42 9.68 -10.43
N TYR A 41 2.61 8.70 -10.06
CA TYR A 41 1.94 8.61 -8.76
C TYR A 41 2.30 7.32 -8.03
N ARG A 42 2.36 7.38 -6.69
CA ARG A 42 2.43 6.20 -5.83
C ARG A 42 1.04 5.87 -5.32
N VAL A 43 0.50 4.74 -5.76
CA VAL A 43 -0.83 4.23 -5.41
C VAL A 43 -0.72 2.88 -4.70
N SER A 44 -1.72 2.46 -3.93
CA SER A 44 -1.75 1.10 -3.40
C SER A 44 -2.12 0.11 -4.50
N ALA A 45 -1.64 -1.14 -4.37
CA ALA A 45 -1.99 -2.20 -5.31
C ALA A 45 -3.51 -2.43 -5.43
N ARG A 46 -4.27 -2.21 -4.33
CA ARG A 46 -5.73 -2.36 -4.32
C ARG A 46 -6.42 -1.26 -5.11
N GLU A 47 -6.02 0.00 -4.92
CA GLU A 47 -6.52 1.14 -5.72
C GLU A 47 -6.17 0.96 -7.20
N LEU A 48 -4.94 0.51 -7.50
CA LEU A 48 -4.53 0.23 -8.89
C LEU A 48 -5.42 -0.83 -9.54
N ARG A 49 -5.78 -1.89 -8.82
CA ARG A 49 -6.72 -2.92 -9.33
C ARG A 49 -8.08 -2.31 -9.65
N THR A 50 -8.61 -1.42 -8.81
CA THR A 50 -9.88 -0.74 -9.06
C THR A 50 -9.77 0.19 -10.27
N LEU A 51 -8.71 0.98 -10.37
CA LEU A 51 -8.46 1.86 -11.53
C LEU A 51 -8.41 1.08 -12.84
N LYS A 52 -7.70 -0.06 -12.86
CA LYS A 52 -7.64 -0.92 -14.04
C LYS A 52 -9.00 -1.49 -14.47
N LYS A 53 -9.91 -1.72 -13.53
CA LYS A 53 -11.28 -2.21 -13.84
C LYS A 53 -12.21 -1.11 -14.37
N VAL A 54 -11.94 0.15 -14.05
CA VAL A 54 -12.75 1.29 -14.51
C VAL A 54 -12.24 1.80 -15.86
N LEU A 55 -10.94 1.67 -16.13
CA LEU A 55 -10.30 2.17 -17.35
C LEU A 55 -10.19 1.14 -18.48
N GLY A 56 -10.40 -0.14 -18.20
CA GLY A 56 -10.43 -1.23 -19.18
C GLY A 56 -11.84 -1.75 -19.33
#